data_AF-A0A2V8Z3C2-F1
#
_entry.id   AF-A0A2V8Z3C2-F1
#
_cell.length_a   1.000
_cell.length_b   1.000
_cell.length_c   1.000
_cell.angle_alpha   90.00
_cell.angle_beta   90.00
_cell.angle_gamma   90.00
#
_symmetry.space_group_name_H-M   'P 1'
#
loop_
_entity.id
_entity.type
_entity.pdbx_description
1 polymer ?
#
loop_
_entity_poly.entity_id
_entity_poly.type
_entity_poly.pdbx_seq_one_letter_code
_entity_poly.pdbx_strand_id
1 'polypeptide(L)' 'MVPALPKFMQTLDDTIFRELEKIAKKRGISIQELIRAVIVPEWVTGHNGSEAKEPAATKLNSWR' A
#
# COMPACT_ATOMS: atom_id res chain seq x y z
N MET A 1 -21.96 -1.34 11.72
CA MET A 1 -21.77 -0.12 10.89
C MET A 1 -20.50 -0.30 10.10
N VAL A 2 -20.56 -0.25 8.76
CA VAL A 2 -19.34 -0.15 7.95
C VAL A 2 -18.79 1.27 8.09
N PRO A 3 -17.51 1.47 8.44
CA PRO A 3 -16.94 2.81 8.55
C PRO A 3 -16.95 3.47 7.17
N ALA A 4 -17.41 4.72 7.09
CA ALA A 4 -17.34 5.49 5.87
C ALA A 4 -15.87 5.77 5.54
N LEU A 5 -15.39 5.22 4.43
CA LEU A 5 -14.04 5.52 3.95
C LEU A 5 -13.96 6.96 3.45
N PRO A 6 -12.87 7.70 3.74
CA PRO A 6 -12.69 9.05 3.24
C PRO A 6 -12.66 9.05 1.70
N LYS A 7 -13.40 9.98 1.09
CA LYS A 7 -13.48 10.14 -0.37
C LYS A 7 -12.44 11.14 -0.85
N PHE A 8 -11.58 10.72 -1.78
CA PHE A 8 -10.66 11.58 -2.48
C PHE A 8 -11.18 11.87 -3.90
N MET A 9 -11.25 13.15 -4.28
CA MET A 9 -11.60 13.58 -5.64
C MET A 9 -10.47 14.44 -6.19
N GLN A 10 -9.96 14.08 -7.36
CA GLN A 10 -8.86 14.77 -8.03
C GLN A 10 -9.21 14.99 -9.50
N THR A 11 -8.89 16.18 -10.00
CA THR A 11 -8.96 16.51 -11.42
C THR A 11 -7.62 16.22 -12.09
N LEU A 12 -7.64 15.65 -13.28
CA LEU A 12 -6.46 15.34 -14.09
C LEU A 12 -6.60 16.00 -15.46
N ASP A 13 -5.46 16.38 -16.04
CA ASP A 13 -5.40 16.75 -17.45
C ASP A 13 -5.76 15.54 -18.34
N ASP A 14 -6.40 15.79 -19.49
CA ASP A 14 -6.84 14.74 -20.44
C ASP A 14 -5.67 13.86 -20.89
N THR A 15 -4.50 14.46 -21.15
CA THR A 15 -3.30 13.76 -21.60
C THR A 15 -2.85 12.77 -20.52
N ILE A 16 -2.80 13.23 -19.28
CA ILE A 16 -2.39 12.42 -18.13
C ILE A 16 -3.41 11.32 -17.86
N PHE A 17 -4.70 11.62 -17.95
CA PHE A 17 -5.77 10.64 -17.77
C PHE A 17 -5.65 9.50 -18.79
N ARG A 18 -5.45 9.81 -20.08
CA ARG A 18 -5.30 8.80 -21.13
C ARG A 18 -4.08 7.92 -20.93
N GLU A 19 -2.96 8.47 -20.48
CA GLU A 19 -1.77 7.68 -20.18
C GLU A 19 -2.00 6.73 -19.00
N LEU A 20 -2.62 7.23 -17.91
CA LEU A 20 -3.00 6.39 -16.78
C LEU A 20 -3.98 5.29 -17.18
N GLU A 21 -4.96 5.59 -18.04
CA GLU A 21 -5.92 4.61 -18.55
C GLU A 21 -5.22 3.50 -19.33
N LYS A 22 -4.26 3.82 -20.20
CA LYS A 22 -3.48 2.82 -20.95
C LYS A 22 -2.71 1.89 -20.01
N ILE A 23 -2.07 2.45 -18.99
CA ILE A 23 -1.28 1.68 -18.00
C ILE A 23 -2.19 0.79 -17.16
N ALA A 24 -3.32 1.34 -16.69
CA ALA A 24 -4.33 0.62 -15.91
C ALA A 24 -4.90 -0.56 -16.72
N LYS A 25 -5.28 -0.32 -17.99
CA LYS A 25 -5.78 -1.33 -18.91
C LYS A 25 -4.74 -2.42 -19.20
N LYS A 26 -3.47 -2.06 -19.37
CA LYS A 26 -2.38 -3.03 -19.55
C LYS A 26 -2.18 -3.94 -18.34
N ARG A 27 -2.47 -3.43 -17.14
CA ARG A 27 -2.36 -4.16 -15.86
C ARG A 27 -3.67 -4.87 -15.45
N GLY A 28 -4.78 -4.60 -16.15
CA GLY A 28 -6.09 -5.15 -15.81
C GLY A 28 -6.69 -4.58 -14.52
N ILE A 29 -6.30 -3.37 -14.12
CA ILE A 29 -6.77 -2.69 -12.90
C ILE A 29 -7.47 -1.38 -13.23
N SER A 30 -8.18 -0.81 -12.25
CA SER A 30 -8.81 0.50 -12.38
C SER A 30 -7.79 1.64 -12.27
N ILE A 31 -8.08 2.80 -12.87
CA ILE A 31 -7.26 4.02 -12.70
C ILE A 31 -7.12 4.39 -11.21
N GLN A 32 -8.20 4.24 -10.43
CA GLN A 32 -8.16 4.48 -8.98
C GLN A 32 -7.21 3.53 -8.24
N GLU A 33 -7.16 2.26 -8.66
CA GLU A 33 -6.25 1.26 -8.07
C GLU A 33 -4.80 1.55 -8.46
N LEU A 34 -4.57 1.98 -9.70
CA LEU A 34 -3.26 2.42 -10.17
C LEU A 34 -2.77 3.65 -9.39
N ILE A 35 -3.62 4.68 -9.25
CA ILE A 35 -3.29 5.88 -8.46
C ILE A 35 -3.04 5.50 -7.00
N ARG A 36 -3.85 4.59 -6.43
CA ARG A 36 -3.63 4.09 -5.09
C ARG A 36 -2.29 3.37 -4.96
N ALA A 37 -1.87 2.54 -5.91
CA ALA A 37 -0.57 1.86 -5.84
C ALA A 37 0.64 2.81 -5.96
N VAL A 38 0.46 3.97 -6.61
CA VAL A 38 1.51 5.00 -6.73
C VAL A 38 1.55 5.92 -5.51
N ILE A 39 0.39 6.34 -4.99
CA ILE A 39 0.26 7.26 -3.85
C ILE A 39 0.34 6.55 -2.50
N VAL A 40 -0.19 5.32 -2.42
CA VAL A 40 -0.13 4.43 -1.26
C VAL A 40 0.95 3.39 -1.55
N PRO A 41 2.21 3.73 -1.25
CA PRO A 41 3.31 2.80 -1.41
C PRO A 41 3.15 1.60 -0.47
N GLU A 42 3.75 0.49 -0.90
CA GLU A 42 3.77 -0.79 -0.19
C GLU A 42 4.26 -0.69 1.28
N TRP A 43 4.96 0.38 1.67
CA TRP A 43 5.44 0.62 3.04
C TRP A 43 4.35 1.03 4.04
N VAL A 44 3.18 1.51 3.59
CA VAL A 44 2.06 1.82 4.50
C VAL A 44 1.52 0.53 5.14
N THR A 45 1.65 -0.60 4.44
CA THR A 45 1.31 -1.95 4.96
C THR A 45 2.27 -2.41 6.07
N GLY A 46 3.44 -1.77 6.22
CA GLY A 46 4.39 -2.04 7.30
C GLY A 46 4.04 -1.39 8.65
N HIS A 47 3.05 -0.49 8.70
CA HIS A 47 2.62 0.18 9.93
C HIS A 47 1.43 -0.50 10.64
N ASN A 48 1.10 -1.74 10.27
CA ASN A 48 0.30 -2.64 11.10
C ASN A 48 1.21 -3.76 11.62
N GLY A 49 2.09 -3.42 12.57
CA GLY A 49 2.66 -4.36 13.55
C GLY A 49 3.16 -5.71 13.04
N SER A 50 3.91 -5.76 11.94
CA SER A 50 4.70 -6.96 11.65
C SER A 50 5.94 -6.94 12.53
N GLU A 51 5.75 -7.44 13.75
CA GLU A 51 6.81 -8.02 14.57
C GLU A 51 7.44 -9.16 13.76
N ALA A 52 8.35 -8.80 12.86
CA ALA A 52 9.19 -9.74 12.15
C ALA A 52 10.24 -10.28 13.12
N LYS A 53 9.82 -11.30 13.88
CA LYS A 53 10.62 -12.39 14.45
C LYS A 53 12.12 -12.12 14.57
N GLU A 54 12.56 -11.80 15.79
CA GLU A 54 13.89 -12.19 16.25
C GLU A 54 13.97 -13.73 16.33
N PRO A 55 14.93 -14.41 15.68
CA PRO A 55 15.26 -15.78 16.04
C PRO A 55 16.27 -15.75 17.19
N ALA A 56 15.83 -15.37 18.38
CA ALA A 56 16.69 -15.35 19.57
C ALA A 56 16.30 -16.46 20.56
N ALA A 57 16.21 -17.70 20.08
CA ALA A 57 16.30 -18.87 20.93
C ALA A 57 17.71 -19.47 20.80
N THR A 58 18.66 -18.95 21.58
CA THR A 58 19.78 -19.70 22.18
C THR A 58 20.61 -18.72 23.00
N LYS A 59 20.58 -18.91 24.33
CA LYS A 59 21.60 -18.64 25.39
C LYS A 59 20.82 -18.32 26.68
N LEU A 60 20.16 -19.31 27.27
CA LEU A 60 20.74 -20.14 28.34
C LEU A 60 21.38 -19.29 29.44
N ASN A 61 20.60 -19.09 30.50
CA ASN A 61 20.97 -19.00 31.92
C ASN A 61 22.46 -18.78 32.21
N SER A 62 22.82 -17.52 32.46
CA SER A 62 23.91 -17.06 33.31
C SER A 62 23.56 -15.58 33.51
N TRP A 63 23.36 -15.02 34.69
CA TRP A 63 24.20 -15.01 35.87
C TRP A 63 23.34 -14.67 37.11
N ARG A 64 23.75 -15.25 38.23
CA ARG A 64 23.38 -15.06 39.65
C ARG A 64 22.36 -13.98 40.03
#